data_AF-A0A8H4N7E6-F1
#
_entry.id   AF-A0A8H4N7E6-F1
#
_cell.length_a   1.000
_cell.length_b   1.000
_cell.length_c   1.000
_cell.angle_alpha   90.00
_cell.angle_beta   90.00
_cell.angle_gamma   90.00
#
_symmetry.space_group_name_H-M   'P 1'
#
loop_
_entity.id
_entity.type
_entity.pdbx_description
1 polymer ?
#
loop_
_entity_poly.entity_id
_entity_poly.type
_entity_poly.pdbx_seq_one_letter_code
_entity_poly.pdbx_strand_id
1 'polypeptide(L)'
;MPFNLSLSRPRAPRYEPIRPSSSDSDDSERSFPDAYCDTPKSEDFSDISERTARWVPLQYMPAAIRGSHLSDVYRYGSMAKPRRPRRTILRCIFWSLVLLPYILCFLVVTTMVLRPSYTHAPAHYDELRERATQSLASGRGNVNNEKVFIASSIYDDEGLLVGGAWGKAVLDLVDLLGPDNVFLSIYENDPDPMAKDALDQFQERVTCNSSIVAEHLPLDEVRRVTLPNGEKRIKRIAYLAEVRNRALRPLEDAEITFDKVLFLNDVYFDPVDAAQLLFSTNVDRNGRTNYRAACAVDFINPFKFYDTFASRDLEGHSMGLPFFPWFPNAGYGDTRQDVVDQKDAVRVRSCWGGMVSYEAKWFQSTEGLASTDPSEGTAWGVATAAGREDPQIPANSSAIRFRFEDRTYWDASECCLVNADIQKPRDPKDPHAPSGIYMNPYVRTAYDERTLSWLWLTRRPERLYSSIHDILNWFVGLPGLNPRRLQEPGQEVTEKIWEYNKPFEEGKDMTGQWKEVKAIAPPGFFCGSRKLLVLGEKEGEPKWMKLPTPPEII
;
A
#
# COMPACT_ATOMS: atom_id res chain seq x y z
N MET A 1 -59.86 9.31 -42.29
CA MET A 1 -59.85 8.78 -40.91
C MET A 1 -59.01 7.52 -40.87
N PRO A 2 -58.06 7.35 -39.96
CA PRO A 2 -57.08 8.32 -39.47
C PRO A 2 -55.63 7.88 -39.80
N PHE A 3 -54.74 8.88 -39.82
CA PHE A 3 -53.30 8.72 -39.72
C PHE A 3 -52.96 8.02 -38.40
N ASN A 4 -52.21 6.92 -38.45
CA ASN A 4 -51.64 6.32 -37.26
C ASN A 4 -50.25 6.91 -37.03
N LEU A 5 -50.17 7.81 -36.05
CA LEU A 5 -48.94 8.36 -35.50
C LEU A 5 -48.07 7.22 -34.99
N SER A 6 -46.79 7.20 -35.41
CA SER A 6 -45.80 6.31 -34.80
C SER A 6 -45.65 6.67 -33.33
N LEU A 7 -46.04 5.74 -32.45
CA LEU A 7 -45.69 5.77 -31.04
C LEU A 7 -44.16 5.85 -30.94
N SER A 8 -43.69 6.92 -30.32
CA SER A 8 -42.32 7.08 -29.85
C SER A 8 -41.92 5.84 -29.04
N ARG A 9 -40.90 5.12 -29.51
CA ARG A 9 -40.19 4.15 -28.66
C ARG A 9 -39.72 4.89 -27.40
N PRO A 10 -39.95 4.35 -26.20
CA PRO A 10 -39.31 4.90 -25.01
C PRO A 10 -37.80 4.86 -25.24
N ARG A 11 -37.14 6.02 -25.11
CA ARG A 11 -35.68 6.10 -25.00
C ARG A 11 -35.28 5.13 -23.89
N ALA A 12 -34.31 4.26 -24.17
CA ALA A 12 -33.62 3.53 -23.12
C ALA A 12 -33.15 4.54 -22.05
N PRO A 13 -33.31 4.22 -20.75
CA PRO A 13 -32.79 5.09 -19.71
C PRO A 13 -31.29 5.30 -19.96
N ARG A 14 -30.90 6.57 -19.97
CA ARG A 14 -29.51 7.00 -20.12
C ARG A 14 -28.75 6.44 -18.91
N TYR A 15 -27.77 5.57 -19.16
CA TYR A 15 -26.82 5.11 -18.15
C TYR A 15 -26.12 6.34 -17.58
N GLU A 16 -26.31 6.62 -16.30
CA GLU A 16 -25.52 7.59 -15.54
C GLU A 16 -24.36 6.81 -14.89
N PRO A 17 -23.10 7.05 -15.29
CA PRO A 17 -21.95 6.46 -14.62
C PRO A 17 -21.88 6.99 -13.20
N ILE A 18 -22.00 6.10 -12.21
CA ILE A 18 -21.85 6.45 -10.79
C ILE A 18 -20.36 6.30 -10.42
N ARG A 19 -19.76 7.45 -10.08
CA ARG A 19 -18.36 7.68 -9.68
C ARG A 19 -17.87 6.68 -8.61
N PRO A 20 -16.71 6.04 -8.77
CA PRO A 20 -16.01 5.35 -7.71
C PRO A 20 -14.91 6.23 -7.10
N SER A 21 -15.19 6.74 -5.88
CA SER A 21 -14.24 7.34 -4.93
C SER A 21 -12.97 7.99 -5.51
N SER A 22 -13.15 9.06 -6.26
CA SER A 22 -12.21 10.19 -6.31
C SER A 22 -12.91 11.46 -5.86
N SER A 23 -12.25 12.10 -4.90
CA SER A 23 -12.30 13.52 -4.47
C SER A 23 -13.58 14.26 -4.05
N ASP A 24 -14.81 13.96 -4.49
CA ASP A 24 -15.97 14.85 -4.19
C ASP A 24 -17.18 14.14 -3.56
N SER A 25 -17.04 13.73 -2.29
CA SER A 25 -18.19 13.52 -1.41
C SER A 25 -17.93 14.21 -0.07
N ASP A 26 -18.85 15.08 0.32
CA ASP A 26 -18.84 15.95 1.50
C ASP A 26 -17.92 15.51 2.67
N ASP A 27 -17.14 16.48 3.14
CA ASP A 27 -16.13 16.46 4.22
C ASP A 27 -16.65 15.99 5.61
N SER A 28 -17.82 15.36 5.70
CA SER A 28 -18.46 14.97 6.97
C SER A 28 -18.50 13.47 7.26
N GLU A 29 -18.17 12.58 6.30
CA GLU A 29 -18.16 11.11 6.52
C GLU A 29 -16.75 10.49 6.64
N ARG A 30 -15.70 11.32 6.75
CA ARG A 30 -14.30 10.89 6.94
C ARG A 30 -13.89 10.65 8.40
N SER A 31 -14.82 10.30 9.27
CA SER A 31 -14.52 9.60 10.52
C SER A 31 -14.49 8.10 10.23
N PHE A 32 -13.37 7.45 10.58
CA PHE A 32 -13.14 6.01 10.54
C PHE A 32 -14.42 5.16 10.60
N PRO A 33 -14.62 4.16 9.70
CA PRO A 33 -15.29 2.96 10.14
C PRO A 33 -14.41 2.36 11.24
N ASP A 34 -14.96 2.10 12.43
CA ASP A 34 -14.30 1.49 13.60
C ASP A 34 -13.58 0.14 13.33
N ALA A 35 -13.59 -0.36 12.09
CA ALA A 35 -13.19 -1.70 11.70
C ALA A 35 -11.88 -1.78 10.90
N TYR A 36 -10.98 -0.79 11.01
CA TYR A 36 -9.60 -0.92 10.50
C TYR A 36 -8.62 -1.49 11.55
N CYS A 37 -9.12 -1.76 12.77
CA CYS A 37 -8.40 -2.49 13.81
C CYS A 37 -9.11 -3.84 14.04
N ASP A 38 -8.70 -4.90 13.35
CA ASP A 38 -9.04 -6.27 13.75
C ASP A 38 -8.17 -6.67 14.96
N THR A 39 -8.45 -6.06 16.12
CA THR A 39 -8.20 -6.71 17.41
C THR A 39 -9.36 -7.67 17.67
N PRO A 40 -9.14 -8.89 18.17
CA PRO A 40 -10.25 -9.74 18.59
C PRO A 40 -11.07 -8.97 19.62
N LYS A 41 -12.39 -8.84 19.39
CA LYS A 41 -13.32 -8.39 20.42
C LYS A 41 -13.25 -9.42 21.54
N SER A 42 -12.51 -9.10 22.60
CA SER A 42 -12.64 -9.79 23.87
C SER A 42 -14.01 -9.44 24.44
N GLU A 43 -14.99 -10.29 24.16
CA GLU A 43 -16.12 -10.45 25.06
C GLU A 43 -15.55 -11.06 26.35
N ASP A 44 -15.18 -10.19 27.30
CA ASP A 44 -15.59 -10.25 28.71
C ASP A 44 -14.84 -9.13 29.47
N PHE A 45 -15.41 -7.92 29.50
CA PHE A 45 -14.90 -6.79 30.29
C PHE A 45 -15.48 -6.77 31.71
N SER A 46 -15.75 -7.95 32.28
CA SER A 46 -16.17 -8.07 33.69
C SER A 46 -15.04 -8.44 34.66
N ASP A 47 -13.82 -8.74 34.19
CA ASP A 47 -12.75 -9.26 35.08
C ASP A 47 -11.45 -8.43 35.15
N ILE A 48 -11.43 -7.20 34.62
CA ILE A 48 -10.29 -6.26 34.74
C ILE A 48 -10.50 -5.23 35.88
N SER A 49 -11.51 -5.47 36.74
CA SER A 49 -11.71 -4.71 37.98
C SER A 49 -10.85 -5.23 39.15
N GLU A 50 -10.35 -6.48 39.10
CA GLU A 50 -9.68 -7.09 40.27
C GLU A 50 -8.13 -7.07 40.25
N ARG A 51 -7.48 -6.50 39.23
CA ARG A 51 -6.00 -6.52 39.13
C ARG A 51 -5.25 -5.19 39.29
N THR A 52 -5.91 -4.08 39.62
CA THR A 52 -5.25 -2.78 39.87
C THR A 52 -5.29 -2.31 41.32
N ALA A 53 -5.76 -3.13 42.26
CA ALA A 53 -5.72 -2.82 43.69
C ALA A 53 -4.56 -3.52 44.42
N ARG A 54 -3.31 -3.17 44.10
CA ARG A 54 -2.16 -3.37 45.02
C ARG A 54 -1.21 -2.18 45.00
N TRP A 55 -1.71 -1.04 45.43
CA TRP A 55 -0.88 -0.09 46.17
C TRP A 55 -1.03 -0.42 47.65
N VAL A 56 -0.07 -1.17 48.17
CA VAL A 56 0.06 -1.47 49.60
C VAL A 56 0.33 -0.14 50.32
N PRO A 57 -0.41 0.21 51.39
CA PRO A 57 -0.10 1.39 52.18
C PRO A 57 1.22 1.15 52.93
N LEU A 58 2.16 2.07 52.78
CA LEU A 58 3.36 2.10 53.59
C LEU A 58 2.97 2.56 55.00
N GLN A 59 2.48 1.64 55.81
CA GLN A 59 2.36 1.79 57.26
C GLN A 59 2.98 0.55 57.88
N TYR A 60 4.20 0.67 58.39
CA TYR A 60 4.66 0.16 59.69
C TYR A 60 6.17 0.34 59.80
N MET A 61 6.60 1.16 60.77
CA MET A 61 7.81 0.93 61.56
C MET A 61 7.43 1.10 63.04
N PRO A 62 8.11 0.40 63.97
CA PRO A 62 7.49 -0.13 65.18
C PRO A 62 7.62 0.74 66.44
N ALA A 63 6.69 0.45 67.36
CA ALA A 63 6.79 0.40 68.82
C ALA A 63 7.56 1.50 69.60
N ALA A 64 6.75 2.37 70.24
CA ALA A 64 6.73 2.73 71.67
C ALA A 64 8.00 2.54 72.54
N ILE A 65 8.38 3.63 73.24
CA ILE A 65 8.47 3.79 74.72
C ILE A 65 8.56 5.31 74.97
N ARG A 66 7.48 5.92 75.48
CA ARG A 66 7.34 6.40 76.87
C ARG A 66 8.27 7.58 77.22
N GLY A 67 7.69 8.77 77.21
CA GLY A 67 8.31 9.99 77.72
C GLY A 67 7.24 11.04 77.97
N SER A 68 6.64 10.99 79.15
CA SER A 68 5.83 12.06 79.71
C SER A 68 6.69 13.29 79.91
N HIS A 69 6.48 14.35 79.12
CA HIS A 69 6.28 15.69 79.66
C HIS A 69 5.78 16.63 78.55
N LEU A 70 4.58 17.16 78.77
CA LEU A 70 4.19 18.46 78.22
C LEU A 70 5.17 19.52 78.72
N SER A 71 5.29 20.59 77.94
CA SER A 71 6.05 21.82 78.16
C SER A 71 7.54 21.73 77.81
N ASP A 72 7.82 22.11 76.56
CA ASP A 72 9.06 22.67 76.00
C ASP A 72 9.06 22.17 74.55
N VAL A 73 8.52 22.88 73.57
CA VAL A 73 9.18 24.02 72.93
C VAL A 73 8.11 24.89 72.28
N TYR A 74 7.57 25.84 73.05
CA TYR A 74 7.02 27.09 72.53
C TYR A 74 8.19 28.01 72.21
N ARG A 75 8.96 27.75 71.14
CA ARG A 75 9.99 28.68 70.64
C ARG A 75 10.56 28.23 69.30
N TYR A 76 9.72 28.21 68.25
CA TYR A 76 10.07 28.57 66.86
C TYR A 76 8.76 28.72 66.07
N GLY A 77 7.82 29.47 66.63
CA GLY A 77 6.60 29.91 65.94
C GLY A 77 6.89 31.15 65.12
N SER A 78 7.70 31.02 64.05
CA SER A 78 7.91 32.11 63.10
C SER A 78 8.37 31.53 61.76
N MET A 79 7.55 31.77 60.73
CA MET A 79 7.84 31.59 59.30
C MET A 79 7.78 30.18 58.70
N ALA A 80 6.58 29.58 58.68
CA ALA A 80 6.16 28.79 57.52
C ALA A 80 4.63 28.78 57.42
N LYS A 81 4.05 29.82 56.81
CA LYS A 81 2.69 29.68 56.25
C LYS A 81 2.76 28.53 55.24
N PRO A 82 1.87 27.51 55.28
CA PRO A 82 1.82 26.52 54.23
C PRO A 82 1.49 27.25 52.92
N ARG A 83 2.51 27.44 52.07
CA ARG A 83 2.35 28.05 50.75
C ARG A 83 1.33 27.20 50.00
N ARG A 84 0.13 27.74 49.78
CA ARG A 84 -1.03 27.09 49.13
C ARG A 84 -0.59 26.31 47.88
N PRO A 85 -0.42 24.97 47.92
CA PRO A 85 0.18 24.20 46.83
C PRO A 85 -0.70 24.22 45.58
N ARG A 86 -2.02 24.37 45.75
CA ARG A 86 -3.00 24.49 44.65
C ARG A 86 -2.73 25.66 43.71
N ARG A 87 -2.29 26.82 44.22
CA ARG A 87 -2.01 28.00 43.37
C ARG A 87 -0.74 27.83 42.55
N THR A 88 0.25 27.11 43.09
CA THR A 88 1.49 26.79 42.36
C THR A 88 1.21 25.75 41.29
N ILE A 89 0.45 24.69 41.60
CA ILE A 89 0.07 23.66 40.63
C ILE A 89 -0.75 24.26 39.48
N LEU A 90 -1.77 25.08 39.77
CA LEU A 90 -2.56 25.76 38.74
C LEU A 90 -1.72 26.70 37.88
N ARG A 91 -0.73 27.39 38.47
CA ARG A 91 0.24 28.21 37.71
C ARG A 91 1.14 27.35 36.83
N CYS A 92 1.62 26.21 37.32
CA CYS A 92 2.43 25.28 36.51
C CYS A 92 1.61 24.71 35.35
N ILE A 93 0.36 24.32 35.57
CA ILE A 93 -0.55 23.85 34.51
C ILE A 93 -0.77 24.97 33.48
N PHE A 94 -1.09 26.19 33.94
CA PHE A 94 -1.29 27.33 33.06
C PHE A 94 -0.03 27.64 32.22
N TRP A 95 1.14 27.74 32.85
CA TRP A 95 2.39 27.96 32.13
C TRP A 95 2.75 26.80 31.19
N SER A 96 2.43 25.55 31.56
CA SER A 96 2.63 24.40 30.67
C SER A 96 1.74 24.50 29.44
N LEU A 97 0.46 24.85 29.60
CA LEU A 97 -0.47 25.06 28.48
C LEU A 97 -0.03 26.21 27.58
N VAL A 98 0.53 27.28 28.14
CA VAL A 98 1.04 28.42 27.37
C VAL A 98 2.35 28.07 26.67
N LEU A 99 3.31 27.41 27.34
CA LEU A 99 4.64 27.15 26.79
C LEU A 99 4.69 25.95 25.84
N LEU A 100 3.85 24.93 26.04
CA LEU A 100 3.81 23.73 25.22
C LEU A 100 3.73 24.01 23.71
N PRO A 101 2.81 24.86 23.18
CA PRO A 101 2.76 25.13 21.75
C PRO A 101 4.04 25.78 21.22
N TYR A 102 4.68 26.66 21.99
CA TYR A 102 5.96 27.26 21.58
C TYR A 102 7.10 26.25 21.58
N ILE A 103 7.15 25.34 22.57
CA ILE A 103 8.13 24.26 22.60
C ILE A 103 7.94 23.32 21.42
N LEU A 104 6.70 22.92 21.12
CA LEU A 104 6.38 22.08 19.95
C LEU A 104 6.75 22.78 18.64
N CYS A 105 6.39 24.05 18.49
CA CYS A 105 6.77 24.85 17.32
C CYS A 105 8.29 24.96 17.16
N PHE A 106 9.00 25.27 18.25
CA PHE A 106 10.46 25.34 18.25
C PHE A 106 11.08 23.99 17.85
N LEU A 107 10.56 22.88 18.36
CA LEU A 107 11.04 21.53 18.05
C LEU A 107 10.76 21.14 16.59
N VAL A 108 9.59 21.51 16.05
CA VAL A 108 9.25 21.35 14.62
C VAL A 108 10.22 22.14 13.75
N VAL A 109 10.35 23.46 13.98
CA VAL A 109 11.23 24.33 13.20
C VAL A 109 12.69 23.87 13.28
N THR A 110 13.17 23.53 14.48
CA THR A 110 14.53 23.04 14.69
C THR A 110 14.78 21.74 13.92
N THR A 111 13.81 20.81 13.92
CA THR A 111 13.94 19.55 13.16
C THR A 111 13.91 19.80 11.66
N MET A 112 13.02 20.67 11.18
CA MET A 112 12.92 21.01 9.75
C MET A 112 14.20 21.61 9.16
N VAL A 113 14.99 22.31 10.00
CA VAL A 113 16.24 22.96 9.59
C VAL A 113 17.45 22.06 9.82
N LEU A 114 17.57 21.44 11.00
CA LEU A 114 18.78 20.72 11.39
C LEU A 114 18.77 19.23 11.07
N ARG A 115 17.58 18.61 10.95
CA ARG A 115 17.43 17.18 10.66
C ARG A 115 16.23 16.92 9.75
N PRO A 116 16.17 17.54 8.56
CA PRO A 116 15.06 17.33 7.64
C PRO A 116 15.02 15.88 7.14
N SER A 117 13.83 15.27 7.12
CA SER A 117 13.65 13.93 6.55
C SER A 117 13.71 13.94 5.02
N TYR A 118 14.39 12.95 4.43
CA TYR A 118 14.47 12.64 3.00
C TYR A 118 14.64 13.88 2.12
N THR A 119 15.48 14.80 2.57
CA THR A 119 15.80 16.06 1.88
C THR A 119 17.25 16.10 1.40
N HIS A 120 18.12 15.25 1.96
CA HIS A 120 19.52 15.09 1.53
C HIS A 120 19.65 13.74 0.83
N ALA A 121 19.48 13.74 -0.49
CA ALA A 121 19.61 12.52 -1.29
C ALA A 121 21.09 12.13 -1.47
N PRO A 122 21.39 10.87 -1.78
CA PRO A 122 22.73 10.45 -2.21
C PRO A 122 23.18 11.22 -3.47
N ALA A 123 24.49 11.41 -3.63
CA ALA A 123 25.06 12.26 -4.69
C ALA A 123 24.61 11.89 -6.12
N HIS A 124 24.43 10.60 -6.41
CA HIS A 124 23.98 10.16 -7.74
C HIS A 124 22.55 10.61 -8.08
N TYR A 125 21.72 10.89 -7.07
CA TYR A 125 20.41 11.51 -7.32
C TYR A 125 20.56 12.96 -7.78
N ASP A 126 21.47 13.72 -7.16
CA ASP A 126 21.73 15.10 -7.56
C ASP A 126 22.31 15.15 -8.97
N GLU A 127 23.22 14.23 -9.33
CA GLU A 127 23.76 14.11 -10.69
C GLU A 127 22.66 13.84 -11.74
N LEU A 128 21.73 12.92 -11.47
CA LEU A 128 20.63 12.65 -12.40
C LEU A 128 19.69 13.86 -12.53
N ARG A 129 19.40 14.54 -11.41
CA ARG A 129 18.55 15.75 -11.41
C ARG A 129 19.21 16.90 -12.18
N GLU A 130 20.52 17.08 -12.01
CA GLU A 130 21.31 18.07 -12.74
C GLU A 130 21.23 17.80 -14.26
N ARG A 131 21.48 16.56 -14.68
CA ARG A 131 21.35 16.16 -16.09
C ARG A 131 19.94 16.39 -16.64
N ALA A 132 18.91 16.06 -15.85
CA ALA A 132 17.52 16.23 -16.24
C ALA A 132 17.11 17.70 -16.43
N THR A 133 17.76 18.63 -15.74
CA THR A 133 17.38 20.05 -15.71
C THR A 133 18.26 20.95 -16.56
N GLN A 134 19.53 20.59 -16.79
CA GLN A 134 20.49 21.42 -17.52
C GLN A 134 20.46 21.23 -19.05
N SER A 135 19.81 20.18 -19.54
CA SER A 135 19.76 19.86 -20.97
C SER A 135 18.32 19.77 -21.44
N LEU A 136 18.09 20.17 -22.70
CA LEU A 136 16.82 19.97 -23.41
C LEU A 136 16.89 18.76 -24.37
N ALA A 137 18.00 18.02 -24.39
CA ALA A 137 18.10 16.81 -25.19
C ALA A 137 17.23 15.70 -24.59
N SER A 138 16.49 14.99 -25.45
CA SER A 138 15.77 13.78 -25.05
C SER A 138 16.74 12.68 -24.60
N GLY A 139 16.31 11.82 -23.68
CA GLY A 139 17.15 10.72 -23.14
C GLY A 139 18.15 11.13 -22.06
N ARG A 140 18.18 12.41 -21.66
CA ARG A 140 19.13 12.94 -20.66
C ARG A 140 19.05 12.27 -19.28
N GLY A 141 17.93 11.67 -18.92
CA GLY A 141 17.73 10.94 -17.67
C GLY A 141 18.00 9.43 -17.77
N ASN A 142 18.28 8.90 -18.96
CA ASN A 142 18.53 7.49 -19.20
C ASN A 142 19.96 7.27 -19.73
N VAL A 143 20.93 7.45 -18.84
CA VAL A 143 22.37 7.47 -19.17
C VAL A 143 22.84 6.18 -19.86
N ASN A 144 22.21 5.07 -19.54
CA ASN A 144 22.58 3.74 -20.05
C ASN A 144 21.73 3.29 -21.24
N ASN A 145 20.82 4.13 -21.74
CA ASN A 145 19.88 3.80 -22.82
C ASN A 145 19.08 2.50 -22.55
N GLU A 146 18.68 2.28 -21.29
CA GLU A 146 17.85 1.13 -20.91
C GLU A 146 16.48 1.21 -21.56
N LYS A 147 15.97 0.08 -22.07
CA LYS A 147 14.63 -0.02 -22.64
C LYS A 147 13.58 -0.12 -21.53
N VAL A 148 12.66 0.83 -21.49
CA VAL A 148 11.64 0.96 -20.45
C VAL A 148 10.25 0.74 -21.04
N PHE A 149 9.52 -0.24 -20.52
CA PHE A 149 8.10 -0.43 -20.76
C PHE A 149 7.32 0.27 -19.65
N ILE A 150 6.58 1.33 -19.97
CA ILE A 150 5.69 2.02 -19.01
C ILE A 150 4.30 1.42 -19.14
N ALA A 151 3.77 0.85 -18.07
CA ALA A 151 2.43 0.28 -17.99
C ALA A 151 1.56 1.11 -17.05
N SER A 152 0.38 1.49 -17.50
CA SER A 152 -0.57 2.24 -16.70
C SER A 152 -1.98 1.68 -16.86
N SER A 153 -2.62 1.35 -15.75
CA SER A 153 -4.04 1.02 -15.71
C SER A 153 -4.74 2.11 -14.90
N ILE A 154 -5.54 2.95 -15.57
CA ILE A 154 -6.08 4.19 -14.97
C ILE A 154 -7.60 4.16 -14.89
N TYR A 155 -8.12 5.09 -14.11
CA TYR A 155 -9.50 5.56 -14.16
C TYR A 155 -9.43 7.09 -14.27
N ASP A 156 -9.88 7.63 -15.39
CA ASP A 156 -9.77 9.06 -15.70
C ASP A 156 -11.15 9.71 -15.72
N ASP A 157 -11.61 10.17 -14.57
CA ASP A 157 -12.90 10.86 -14.43
C ASP A 157 -12.92 12.14 -15.28
N GLU A 158 -13.82 12.21 -16.25
CA GLU A 158 -13.99 13.36 -17.15
C GLU A 158 -12.72 13.71 -17.98
N GLY A 159 -11.74 12.82 -18.07
CA GLY A 159 -10.49 13.05 -18.82
C GLY A 159 -9.51 14.02 -18.15
N LEU A 160 -9.68 14.32 -16.86
CA LEU A 160 -8.89 15.31 -16.13
C LEU A 160 -7.45 14.85 -15.84
N LEU A 161 -7.22 13.56 -15.68
CA LEU A 161 -5.91 12.98 -15.35
C LEU A 161 -5.00 13.03 -16.58
N VAL A 162 -5.40 12.38 -17.68
CA VAL A 162 -4.62 12.30 -18.92
C VAL A 162 -4.59 13.64 -19.65
N GLY A 163 -5.70 14.40 -19.59
CA GLY A 163 -5.75 15.77 -20.10
C GLY A 163 -4.94 16.76 -19.27
N GLY A 164 -4.61 16.43 -18.02
CA GLY A 164 -4.02 17.33 -17.03
C GLY A 164 -2.53 17.10 -16.73
N ALA A 165 -2.16 17.36 -15.48
CA ALA A 165 -0.76 17.33 -15.03
C ALA A 165 -0.14 15.92 -15.07
N TRP A 166 -0.93 14.87 -14.86
CA TRP A 166 -0.46 13.49 -14.96
C TRP A 166 -0.04 13.16 -16.39
N GLY A 167 -0.89 13.44 -17.39
CA GLY A 167 -0.54 13.22 -18.79
C GLY A 167 0.70 14.01 -19.20
N LYS A 168 0.80 15.29 -18.78
CA LYS A 168 2.01 16.08 -19.00
C LYS A 168 3.26 15.43 -18.38
N ALA A 169 3.17 14.96 -17.13
CA ALA A 169 4.28 14.30 -16.45
C ALA A 169 4.73 13.01 -17.17
N VAL A 170 3.80 12.24 -17.74
CA VAL A 170 4.12 11.07 -18.56
C VAL A 170 4.88 11.48 -19.84
N LEU A 171 4.44 12.51 -20.55
CA LEU A 171 5.15 13.00 -21.74
C LEU A 171 6.54 13.54 -21.40
N ASP A 172 6.67 14.30 -20.31
CA ASP A 172 7.95 14.81 -19.81
C ASP A 172 8.88 13.65 -19.40
N LEU A 173 8.33 12.56 -18.84
CA LEU A 173 9.07 11.34 -18.52
C LEU A 173 9.54 10.62 -19.81
N VAL A 174 8.68 10.47 -20.81
CA VAL A 174 9.06 9.86 -22.10
C VAL A 174 10.22 10.63 -22.74
N ASP A 175 10.16 11.96 -22.75
CA ASP A 175 11.27 12.79 -23.23
C ASP A 175 12.54 12.62 -22.39
N LEU A 176 12.41 12.60 -21.06
CA LEU A 176 13.53 12.41 -20.13
C LEU A 176 14.25 11.06 -20.34
N LEU A 177 13.49 10.00 -20.59
CA LEU A 177 13.99 8.64 -20.84
C LEU A 177 14.48 8.43 -22.29
N GLY A 178 14.03 9.28 -23.21
CA GLY A 178 14.31 9.20 -24.64
C GLY A 178 13.22 8.39 -25.34
N PRO A 179 12.47 8.97 -26.30
CA PRO A 179 11.34 8.30 -26.95
C PRO A 179 11.70 6.95 -27.58
N ASP A 180 12.92 6.81 -28.12
CA ASP A 180 13.41 5.56 -28.74
C ASP A 180 13.66 4.43 -27.72
N ASN A 181 13.73 4.77 -26.43
CA ASN A 181 13.96 3.82 -25.34
C ASN A 181 12.68 3.45 -24.58
N VAL A 182 11.52 4.03 -24.95
CA VAL A 182 10.28 3.86 -24.22
C VAL A 182 9.21 3.19 -25.06
N PHE A 183 8.48 2.27 -24.44
CA PHE A 183 7.16 1.85 -24.89
C PHE A 183 6.12 2.25 -23.84
N LEU A 184 5.05 2.93 -24.25
CA LEU A 184 3.99 3.38 -23.34
C LEU A 184 2.71 2.57 -23.56
N SER A 185 2.27 1.83 -22.55
CA SER A 185 0.98 1.15 -22.52
C SER A 185 0.05 1.78 -21.50
N ILE A 186 -1.09 2.30 -21.96
CA ILE A 186 -2.16 2.83 -21.11
C ILE A 186 -3.42 2.02 -21.38
N TYR A 187 -4.06 1.56 -20.31
CA TYR A 187 -5.31 0.82 -20.36
C TYR A 187 -6.34 1.50 -19.47
N GLU A 188 -7.52 1.76 -20.02
CA GLU A 188 -8.68 2.21 -19.27
C GLU A 188 -9.91 1.36 -19.60
N ASN A 189 -10.56 0.88 -18.54
CA ASN A 189 -11.80 0.12 -18.66
C ASN A 189 -13.02 1.04 -18.48
N ASP A 190 -13.97 0.96 -19.42
CA ASP A 190 -15.23 1.70 -19.41
C ASP A 190 -15.06 3.23 -19.24
N PRO A 191 -14.18 3.89 -20.03
CA PRO A 191 -14.03 5.34 -19.95
C PRO A 191 -15.32 6.05 -20.36
N ASP A 192 -15.61 7.16 -19.69
CA ASP A 192 -16.66 8.08 -20.14
C ASP A 192 -16.27 8.79 -21.46
N PRO A 193 -17.22 9.43 -22.17
CA PRO A 193 -16.92 10.07 -23.45
C PRO A 193 -15.83 11.16 -23.39
N MET A 194 -15.70 11.89 -22.28
CA MET A 194 -14.67 12.91 -22.11
C MET A 194 -13.32 12.28 -21.82
N ALA A 195 -13.28 11.23 -20.99
CA ALA A 195 -12.08 10.43 -20.75
C ALA A 195 -11.53 9.82 -22.06
N LYS A 196 -12.42 9.27 -22.89
CA LYS A 196 -12.05 8.74 -24.20
C LYS A 196 -11.47 9.80 -25.14
N ASP A 197 -12.10 10.97 -25.21
CA ASP A 197 -11.59 12.09 -26.03
C ASP A 197 -10.23 12.59 -25.51
N ALA A 198 -10.02 12.64 -24.19
CA ALA A 198 -8.74 12.98 -23.59
C ALA A 198 -7.64 11.97 -23.91
N LEU A 199 -7.95 10.66 -23.90
CA LEU A 199 -7.03 9.60 -24.33
C LEU A 199 -6.65 9.73 -25.81
N ASP A 200 -7.63 10.01 -26.69
CA ASP A 200 -7.39 10.20 -28.12
C ASP A 200 -6.46 11.42 -28.37
N GLN A 201 -6.74 12.55 -27.73
CA GLN A 201 -5.88 13.75 -27.81
C GLN A 201 -4.49 13.55 -27.18
N PHE A 202 -4.40 12.73 -26.15
CA PHE A 202 -3.13 12.37 -25.54
C PHE A 202 -2.30 11.51 -26.47
N GLN A 203 -2.90 10.52 -27.13
CA GLN A 203 -2.25 9.65 -28.10
C GLN A 203 -1.58 10.46 -29.24
N GLU A 204 -2.21 11.54 -29.71
CA GLU A 204 -1.63 12.43 -30.73
C GLU A 204 -0.33 13.13 -30.28
N ARG A 205 -0.12 13.30 -28.96
CA ARG A 205 1.05 13.96 -28.38
C ARG A 205 2.17 12.99 -27.98
N VAL A 206 1.90 11.69 -27.95
CA VAL A 206 2.89 10.68 -27.57
C VAL A 206 3.94 10.54 -28.67
N THR A 207 5.22 10.64 -28.29
CA THR A 207 6.36 10.61 -29.23
C THR A 207 7.06 9.26 -29.31
N CYS A 208 6.78 8.35 -28.38
CA CYS A 208 7.35 7.01 -28.35
C CYS A 208 6.38 5.95 -28.92
N ASN A 209 6.85 4.70 -29.04
CA ASN A 209 5.95 3.61 -29.39
C ASN A 209 4.92 3.42 -28.25
N SER A 210 3.66 3.17 -28.59
CA SER A 210 2.60 3.12 -27.59
C SER A 210 1.42 2.23 -27.95
N SER A 211 0.70 1.80 -26.92
CA SER A 211 -0.59 1.12 -26.99
C SER A 211 -1.52 1.76 -25.96
N ILE A 212 -2.43 2.60 -26.43
CA ILE A 212 -3.42 3.29 -25.59
C ILE A 212 -4.78 2.67 -25.90
N VAL A 213 -5.35 1.97 -24.93
CA VAL A 213 -6.54 1.13 -25.11
C VAL A 213 -7.65 1.59 -24.18
N ALA A 214 -8.78 1.95 -24.80
CA ALA A 214 -10.05 2.25 -24.15
C ALA A 214 -11.08 1.20 -24.59
N GLU A 215 -11.55 0.36 -23.68
CA GLU A 215 -12.49 -0.73 -23.99
C GLU A 215 -13.46 -1.04 -22.85
N HIS A 216 -14.45 -1.88 -23.13
CA HIS A 216 -15.29 -2.50 -22.11
C HIS A 216 -14.72 -3.88 -21.76
N LEU A 217 -14.39 -4.10 -20.50
CA LEU A 217 -13.94 -5.38 -19.95
C LEU A 217 -15.15 -6.31 -19.79
N PRO A 218 -15.24 -7.39 -20.59
CA PRO A 218 -16.29 -8.37 -20.40
C PRO A 218 -16.08 -9.07 -19.05
N LEU A 219 -16.99 -8.81 -18.10
CA LEU A 219 -16.85 -9.32 -16.73
C LEU A 219 -16.95 -10.86 -16.66
N ASP A 220 -17.45 -11.53 -17.69
CA ASP A 220 -17.42 -12.99 -17.86
C ASP A 220 -16.00 -13.55 -18.00
N GLU A 221 -15.05 -12.75 -18.46
CA GLU A 221 -13.63 -13.11 -18.53
C GLU A 221 -12.95 -13.06 -17.15
N VAL A 222 -13.56 -12.40 -16.15
CA VAL A 222 -13.00 -12.32 -14.79
C VAL A 222 -13.51 -13.47 -13.92
N ARG A 223 -12.57 -14.18 -13.29
CA ARG A 223 -12.88 -15.32 -12.42
C ARG A 223 -13.77 -14.92 -11.24
N ARG A 224 -14.85 -15.68 -11.04
CA ARG A 224 -15.85 -15.48 -9.99
C ARG A 224 -15.65 -16.42 -8.80
N VAL A 225 -16.06 -15.98 -7.62
CA VAL A 225 -16.15 -16.78 -6.40
C VAL A 225 -17.60 -16.94 -5.94
N THR A 226 -17.90 -18.09 -5.37
CA THR A 226 -19.23 -18.35 -4.78
C THR A 226 -19.31 -17.75 -3.38
N LEU A 227 -20.28 -16.86 -3.21
CA LEU A 227 -20.66 -16.23 -1.96
C LEU A 227 -21.49 -17.15 -1.06
N PRO A 228 -21.64 -16.80 0.23
CA PRO A 228 -22.48 -17.57 1.16
C PRO A 228 -23.96 -17.57 0.81
N ASN A 229 -24.46 -16.58 0.07
CA ASN A 229 -25.84 -16.60 -0.41
C ASN A 229 -26.01 -17.46 -1.69
N GLY A 230 -24.96 -18.19 -2.12
CA GLY A 230 -24.93 -18.98 -3.36
C GLY A 230 -24.64 -18.17 -4.63
N GLU A 231 -24.61 -16.84 -4.54
CA GLU A 231 -24.34 -15.96 -5.67
C GLU A 231 -22.88 -16.07 -6.12
N LYS A 232 -22.63 -15.96 -7.43
CA LYS A 232 -21.26 -15.87 -7.96
C LYS A 232 -20.92 -14.41 -8.23
N ARG A 233 -19.88 -13.90 -7.57
CA ARG A 233 -19.41 -12.51 -7.72
C ARG A 233 -17.93 -12.45 -8.05
N ILE A 234 -17.50 -11.33 -8.62
CA ILE A 234 -16.09 -11.05 -8.89
C ILE A 234 -15.42 -10.50 -7.62
N LYS A 235 -14.28 -11.07 -7.20
CA LYS A 235 -13.48 -10.48 -6.14
C LYS A 235 -12.84 -9.19 -6.63
N ARG A 236 -12.75 -8.18 -5.76
CA ARG A 236 -12.10 -6.90 -6.07
C ARG A 236 -10.71 -7.09 -6.68
N ILE A 237 -9.91 -7.97 -6.07
CA ILE A 237 -8.53 -8.21 -6.52
C ILE A 237 -8.48 -8.97 -7.85
N ALA A 238 -9.46 -9.84 -8.14
CA ALA A 238 -9.54 -10.51 -9.44
C ALA A 238 -9.73 -9.49 -10.57
N TYR A 239 -10.63 -8.51 -10.38
CA TYR A 239 -10.81 -7.41 -11.32
C TYR A 239 -9.53 -6.56 -11.46
N LEU A 240 -8.92 -6.14 -10.35
CA LEU A 240 -7.71 -5.30 -10.39
C LEU A 240 -6.52 -6.01 -11.06
N ALA A 241 -6.35 -7.31 -10.80
CA ALA A 241 -5.32 -8.11 -11.45
C ALA A 241 -5.52 -8.18 -12.97
N GLU A 242 -6.75 -8.41 -13.43
CA GLU A 242 -7.07 -8.45 -14.85
C GLU A 242 -6.76 -7.11 -15.54
N VAL A 243 -7.22 -6.00 -14.96
CA VAL A 243 -6.99 -4.64 -15.51
C VAL A 243 -5.48 -4.34 -15.64
N ARG A 244 -4.66 -4.73 -14.66
CA ARG A 244 -3.20 -4.57 -14.74
C ARG A 244 -2.55 -5.48 -15.77
N ASN A 245 -3.04 -6.71 -15.92
CA ASN A 245 -2.56 -7.63 -16.93
C ASN A 245 -2.87 -7.12 -18.34
N ARG A 246 -4.00 -6.44 -18.55
CA ARG A 246 -4.31 -5.78 -19.84
C ARG A 246 -3.30 -4.70 -20.21
N ALA A 247 -2.89 -3.88 -19.25
CA ALA A 247 -1.81 -2.90 -19.44
C ALA A 247 -0.44 -3.55 -19.73
N LEU A 248 -0.26 -4.86 -19.45
CA LEU A 248 0.95 -5.61 -19.79
C LEU A 248 0.86 -6.39 -21.10
N ARG A 249 -0.32 -6.55 -21.71
CA ARG A 249 -0.47 -7.35 -22.93
C ARG A 249 0.52 -6.98 -24.04
N PRO A 250 0.79 -5.69 -24.32
CA PRO A 250 1.76 -5.34 -25.37
C PRO A 250 3.20 -5.79 -25.09
N LEU A 251 3.53 -6.09 -23.83
CA LEU A 251 4.85 -6.61 -23.44
C LEU A 251 5.03 -8.09 -23.82
N GLU A 252 3.93 -8.84 -23.92
CA GLU A 252 3.95 -10.28 -24.23
C GLU A 252 4.38 -10.55 -25.66
N ASP A 253 3.82 -9.76 -26.59
CA ASP A 253 4.05 -9.88 -28.02
C ASP A 253 5.25 -9.05 -28.50
N ALA A 254 5.94 -8.37 -27.56
CA ALA A 254 7.08 -7.54 -27.90
C ALA A 254 8.29 -8.38 -28.32
N GLU A 255 8.75 -8.19 -29.55
CA GLU A 255 9.97 -8.81 -30.07
C GLU A 255 11.24 -8.25 -29.40
N ILE A 256 11.15 -7.05 -28.83
CA ILE A 256 12.27 -6.38 -28.15
C ILE A 256 12.36 -6.80 -26.68
N THR A 257 13.59 -6.96 -26.19
CA THR A 257 13.84 -7.16 -24.76
C THR A 257 13.87 -5.80 -24.07
N PHE A 258 13.04 -5.64 -23.05
CA PHE A 258 13.07 -4.49 -22.16
C PHE A 258 14.01 -4.76 -20.98
N ASP A 259 14.59 -3.70 -20.42
CA ASP A 259 15.37 -3.75 -19.19
C ASP A 259 14.47 -3.54 -17.97
N LYS A 260 13.51 -2.60 -18.10
CA LYS A 260 12.63 -2.15 -17.01
C LYS A 260 11.17 -2.17 -17.39
N VAL A 261 10.32 -2.51 -16.41
CA VAL A 261 8.89 -2.21 -16.44
C VAL A 261 8.61 -1.15 -15.38
N LEU A 262 8.05 -0.01 -15.76
CA LEU A 262 7.54 0.99 -14.83
C LEU A 262 6.02 0.90 -14.80
N PHE A 263 5.47 0.43 -13.68
CA PHE A 263 4.05 0.57 -13.43
C PHE A 263 3.74 1.93 -12.83
N LEU A 264 2.75 2.60 -13.41
CA LEU A 264 2.27 3.90 -12.95
C LEU A 264 0.75 3.81 -12.75
N ASN A 265 0.27 4.14 -11.56
CA ASN A 265 -1.15 4.32 -11.28
C ASN A 265 -1.59 5.75 -11.64
N ASP A 266 -2.85 6.06 -11.35
CA ASP A 266 -3.49 7.37 -11.27
C ASP A 266 -2.96 8.27 -10.13
N VAL A 267 -1.63 8.33 -9.97
CA VAL A 267 -0.95 9.19 -8.98
C VAL A 267 -0.16 10.30 -9.67
N TYR A 268 -0.20 11.50 -9.12
CA TYR A 268 0.66 12.61 -9.52
C TYR A 268 2.09 12.40 -9.02
N PHE A 269 3.07 12.70 -9.88
CA PHE A 269 4.49 12.45 -9.63
C PHE A 269 5.37 13.48 -10.35
N ASP A 270 6.64 13.58 -9.94
CA ASP A 270 7.68 14.33 -10.64
C ASP A 270 8.39 13.38 -11.63
N PRO A 271 8.52 13.73 -12.93
CA PRO A 271 9.20 12.90 -13.92
C PRO A 271 10.65 12.56 -13.58
N VAL A 272 11.37 13.48 -12.92
CA VAL A 272 12.73 13.22 -12.44
C VAL A 272 12.71 12.16 -11.36
N ASP A 273 11.75 12.21 -10.43
CA ASP A 273 11.63 11.22 -9.36
C ASP A 273 11.28 9.82 -9.93
N ALA A 274 10.50 9.73 -11.01
CA ALA A 274 10.27 8.47 -11.73
C ALA A 274 11.56 7.92 -12.37
N ALA A 275 12.39 8.78 -12.98
CA ALA A 275 13.70 8.38 -13.49
C ALA A 275 14.66 7.94 -12.37
N GLN A 276 14.62 8.60 -11.20
CA GLN A 276 15.38 8.17 -10.01
C GLN A 276 14.93 6.78 -9.55
N LEU A 277 13.63 6.50 -9.54
CA LEU A 277 13.12 5.18 -9.17
C LEU A 277 13.69 4.10 -10.08
N LEU A 278 13.72 4.37 -11.40
CA LEU A 278 14.21 3.47 -12.44
C LEU A 278 15.71 3.21 -12.39
N PHE A 279 16.53 4.24 -12.09
CA PHE A 279 17.98 4.19 -12.33
C PHE A 279 18.86 4.47 -11.11
N SER A 280 18.32 4.99 -10.02
CA SER A 280 19.08 5.44 -8.85
C SER A 280 18.78 4.67 -7.57
N THR A 281 17.72 3.88 -7.53
CA THR A 281 17.39 3.05 -6.37
C THR A 281 18.34 1.86 -6.25
N ASN A 282 18.99 1.71 -5.09
CA ASN A 282 19.90 0.60 -4.78
C ASN A 282 20.95 0.34 -5.86
N VAL A 283 21.68 1.38 -6.26
CA VAL A 283 22.75 1.28 -7.27
C VAL A 283 23.97 0.52 -6.75
N ASP A 284 24.54 -0.31 -7.60
CA ASP A 284 25.78 -1.03 -7.35
C ASP A 284 27.01 -0.14 -7.60
N ARG A 285 28.22 -0.71 -7.45
CA ARG A 285 29.48 0.00 -7.67
C ARG A 285 29.70 0.43 -9.13
N ASN A 286 28.97 -0.17 -10.07
CA ASN A 286 29.03 0.15 -11.49
C ASN A 286 28.00 1.22 -11.88
N GLY A 287 27.22 1.74 -10.91
CA GLY A 287 26.16 2.70 -11.17
C GLY A 287 24.91 2.07 -11.81
N ARG A 288 24.72 0.76 -11.69
CA ARG A 288 23.50 0.07 -12.16
C ARG A 288 22.64 -0.33 -10.98
N THR A 289 21.34 -0.23 -11.13
CA THR A 289 20.39 -0.64 -10.09
C THR A 289 20.49 -2.15 -9.80
N ASN A 290 20.42 -2.53 -8.54
CA ASN A 290 20.38 -3.92 -8.10
C ASN A 290 19.10 -4.19 -7.31
N TYR A 291 17.98 -4.34 -8.00
CA TYR A 291 16.70 -4.72 -7.39
C TYR A 291 15.91 -5.61 -8.33
N ARG A 292 14.96 -6.36 -7.77
CA ARG A 292 13.88 -7.05 -8.49
C ARG A 292 12.70 -6.11 -8.70
N ALA A 293 12.38 -5.34 -7.65
CA ALA A 293 11.42 -4.23 -7.70
C ALA A 293 11.83 -3.06 -6.79
N ALA A 294 11.46 -1.85 -7.19
CA ALA A 294 11.63 -0.62 -6.42
C ALA A 294 10.34 0.21 -6.48
N CYS A 295 9.76 0.54 -5.34
CA CYS A 295 8.49 1.29 -5.26
C CYS A 295 8.70 2.71 -4.72
N ALA A 296 7.88 3.64 -5.21
CA ALA A 296 7.72 4.95 -4.59
C ALA A 296 6.96 4.86 -3.25
N VAL A 297 6.74 6.01 -2.62
CA VAL A 297 5.88 6.17 -1.44
C VAL A 297 4.73 7.12 -1.79
N ASP A 298 3.49 6.66 -1.65
CA ASP A 298 2.30 7.43 -2.00
C ASP A 298 1.59 8.05 -0.81
N PHE A 299 0.94 9.19 -1.08
CA PHE A 299 0.29 9.99 -0.06
C PHE A 299 -1.14 10.36 -0.48
N ILE A 300 -2.09 10.07 0.40
CA ILE A 300 -3.50 10.51 0.26
C ILE A 300 -3.71 11.90 0.86
N ASN A 301 -2.79 12.32 1.72
CA ASN A 301 -2.68 13.70 2.21
C ASN A 301 -1.22 13.95 2.63
N PRO A 302 -0.82 15.20 2.93
CA PRO A 302 0.59 15.56 3.11
C PRO A 302 1.38 14.84 4.22
N PHE A 303 0.75 14.02 5.07
CA PHE A 303 1.44 13.24 6.10
C PHE A 303 1.03 11.76 6.14
N LYS A 304 -0.01 11.37 5.41
CA LYS A 304 -0.62 10.04 5.49
C LYS A 304 -0.24 9.19 4.27
N PHE A 305 0.53 8.14 4.54
CA PHE A 305 0.86 7.08 3.59
C PHE A 305 -0.40 6.30 3.20
N TYR A 306 -0.56 5.98 1.91
CA TYR A 306 -1.79 5.36 1.41
C TYR A 306 -1.69 3.83 1.29
N ASP A 307 -0.66 3.30 0.63
CA ASP A 307 -0.58 1.89 0.22
C ASP A 307 -0.25 0.88 1.34
N THR A 308 -1.04 0.87 2.41
CA THR A 308 -0.88 -0.06 3.54
C THR A 308 -1.27 -1.50 3.20
N PHE A 309 -2.14 -1.70 2.21
CA PHE A 309 -2.64 -3.03 1.88
C PHE A 309 -1.61 -3.89 1.14
N ALA A 310 -0.89 -3.30 0.17
CA ALA A 310 0.18 -3.97 -0.57
C ALA A 310 1.48 -4.06 0.23
N SER A 311 1.78 -3.04 1.05
CA SER A 311 3.09 -2.91 1.69
C SER A 311 3.29 -3.88 2.87
N ARG A 312 4.45 -4.53 2.91
CA ARG A 312 4.87 -5.46 3.96
C ARG A 312 6.32 -5.22 4.32
N ASP A 313 6.63 -5.20 5.61
CA ASP A 313 8.02 -5.12 6.06
C ASP A 313 8.84 -6.35 5.62
N LEU A 314 10.15 -6.35 5.89
CA LEU A 314 11.05 -7.43 5.49
C LEU A 314 10.68 -8.80 6.10
N GLU A 315 9.93 -8.82 7.19
CA GLU A 315 9.46 -10.01 7.90
C GLU A 315 8.00 -10.36 7.58
N GLY A 316 7.37 -9.62 6.67
CA GLY A 316 5.97 -9.82 6.26
C GLY A 316 4.93 -9.21 7.20
N HIS A 317 5.30 -8.38 8.18
CA HIS A 317 4.32 -7.63 8.97
C HIS A 317 3.61 -6.57 8.10
N SER A 318 2.36 -6.28 8.46
CA SER A 318 1.65 -5.13 7.92
C SER A 318 2.28 -3.81 8.38
N MET A 319 1.93 -2.73 7.69
CA MET A 319 2.23 -1.38 8.16
C MET A 319 1.66 -1.12 9.57
N GLY A 320 2.27 -0.18 10.28
CA GLY A 320 1.71 0.42 11.48
C GLY A 320 0.78 1.58 11.11
N LEU A 321 0.68 2.57 12.00
CA LEU A 321 -0.04 3.80 11.67
C LEU A 321 0.54 4.46 10.42
N PRO A 322 -0.30 5.00 9.52
CA PRO A 322 0.09 5.44 8.19
C PRO A 322 0.79 6.81 8.18
N PHE A 323 1.61 7.12 9.18
CA PHE A 323 2.51 8.27 9.18
C PHE A 323 3.91 7.81 9.56
N PHE A 324 4.91 8.63 9.28
CA PHE A 324 6.32 8.27 9.47
C PHE A 324 6.62 7.66 10.86
N PRO A 325 7.39 6.54 10.96
CA PRO A 325 8.13 5.84 9.90
C PRO A 325 7.33 4.77 9.14
N TRP A 326 6.00 4.78 9.24
CA TRP A 326 5.03 3.88 8.58
C TRP A 326 5.09 2.41 9.03
N PHE A 327 6.28 1.83 9.15
CA PHE A 327 6.49 0.47 9.62
C PHE A 327 6.62 0.43 11.17
N PRO A 328 6.00 -0.56 11.83
CA PRO A 328 6.09 -0.70 13.27
C PRO A 328 7.45 -1.29 13.69
N ASN A 329 7.80 -1.15 14.96
CA ASN A 329 9.01 -1.76 15.52
C ASN A 329 8.77 -3.22 15.97
N ALA A 330 8.09 -4.00 15.14
CA ALA A 330 7.82 -5.42 15.39
C ALA A 330 8.94 -6.29 14.81
N GLY A 331 9.13 -7.49 15.37
CA GLY A 331 10.17 -8.41 14.91
C GLY A 331 11.58 -7.87 15.17
N TYR A 332 12.45 -7.97 14.17
CA TYR A 332 13.80 -7.39 14.14
C TYR A 332 13.79 -5.89 13.84
N GLY A 333 12.72 -5.34 13.24
CA GLY A 333 12.57 -3.91 12.99
C GLY A 333 13.46 -3.34 11.88
N ASP A 334 14.07 -4.20 11.04
CA ASP A 334 15.01 -3.81 9.97
C ASP A 334 14.43 -2.75 9.03
N THR A 335 13.22 -2.97 8.53
CA THR A 335 12.57 -2.05 7.60
C THR A 335 12.34 -0.68 8.23
N ARG A 336 11.86 -0.66 9.49
CA ARG A 336 11.66 0.59 10.23
C ARG A 336 12.99 1.30 10.44
N GLN A 337 14.04 0.56 10.76
CA GLN A 337 15.38 1.10 10.95
C GLN A 337 15.91 1.71 9.64
N ASP A 338 15.76 1.01 8.51
CA ASP A 338 16.11 1.52 7.19
C ASP A 338 15.39 2.86 6.87
N VAL A 339 14.10 2.99 7.24
CA VAL A 339 13.34 4.24 7.08
C VAL A 339 13.89 5.37 7.96
N VAL A 340 14.17 5.09 9.23
CA VAL A 340 14.70 6.09 10.18
C VAL A 340 16.14 6.50 9.83
N ASP A 341 16.90 5.59 9.24
CA ASP A 341 18.25 5.81 8.71
C ASP A 341 18.28 6.51 7.36
N GLN A 342 17.11 6.83 6.79
CA GLN A 342 16.98 7.63 5.57
C GLN A 342 17.55 6.95 4.32
N LYS A 343 17.50 5.62 4.29
CA LYS A 343 17.97 4.85 3.14
C LYS A 343 17.05 5.05 1.94
N ASP A 344 17.63 5.13 0.75
CA ASP A 344 16.89 5.15 -0.51
C ASP A 344 16.42 3.74 -0.93
N ALA A 345 17.05 2.71 -0.38
CA ALA A 345 16.70 1.30 -0.58
C ALA A 345 16.21 0.67 0.73
N VAL A 346 15.00 1.02 1.17
CA VAL A 346 14.37 0.42 2.37
C VAL A 346 13.96 -1.01 2.05
N ARG A 347 14.52 -1.99 2.75
CA ARG A 347 14.25 -3.41 2.51
C ARG A 347 12.83 -3.77 2.95
N VAL A 348 12.04 -4.35 2.05
CA VAL A 348 10.62 -4.73 2.29
C VAL A 348 10.31 -6.08 1.64
N ARG A 349 9.30 -6.82 2.09
CA ARG A 349 8.79 -7.96 1.29
C ARG A 349 7.86 -7.53 0.18
N SER A 350 7.20 -6.38 0.31
CA SER A 350 6.35 -5.84 -0.75
C SER A 350 6.08 -4.37 -0.54
N CYS A 351 5.85 -3.66 -1.65
CA CYS A 351 5.41 -2.27 -1.72
C CYS A 351 4.66 -2.04 -3.05
N TRP A 352 3.99 -0.91 -3.18
CA TRP A 352 3.41 -0.46 -4.46
C TRP A 352 3.58 1.06 -4.62
N GLY A 353 3.02 1.86 -3.71
CA GLY A 353 3.26 3.30 -3.66
C GLY A 353 2.84 4.05 -4.92
N GLY A 354 1.83 3.53 -5.64
CA GLY A 354 1.33 4.07 -6.90
C GLY A 354 2.30 4.11 -8.09
N MET A 355 3.60 3.85 -7.89
CA MET A 355 4.62 3.83 -8.93
C MET A 355 5.71 2.82 -8.57
N VAL A 356 5.92 1.81 -9.42
CA VAL A 356 6.87 0.72 -9.17
C VAL A 356 7.70 0.43 -10.41
N SER A 357 9.01 0.34 -10.23
CA SER A 357 9.93 -0.19 -11.23
C SER A 357 10.24 -1.66 -10.96
N TYR A 358 10.17 -2.50 -11.98
CA TYR A 358 10.60 -3.90 -11.98
C TYR A 358 11.71 -4.14 -13.00
N GLU A 359 12.52 -5.18 -12.81
CA GLU A 359 13.28 -5.76 -13.93
C GLU A 359 12.31 -6.42 -14.93
N ALA A 360 12.38 -6.05 -16.21
CA ALA A 360 11.40 -6.51 -17.19
C ALA A 360 11.46 -8.03 -17.47
N LYS A 361 12.61 -8.66 -17.23
CA LYS A 361 12.81 -10.11 -17.41
C LYS A 361 11.79 -10.98 -16.67
N TRP A 362 11.15 -10.48 -15.61
CA TRP A 362 10.12 -11.20 -14.87
C TRP A 362 8.78 -11.26 -15.62
N PHE A 363 8.53 -10.31 -16.54
CA PHE A 363 7.25 -10.12 -17.22
C PHE A 363 7.29 -10.46 -18.72
N GLN A 364 8.49 -10.69 -19.28
CA GLN A 364 8.70 -11.16 -20.64
C GLN A 364 9.11 -12.63 -20.64
N SER A 365 8.44 -13.45 -21.45
CA SER A 365 8.81 -14.86 -21.58
C SER A 365 10.14 -14.95 -22.33
N THR A 366 11.16 -15.55 -21.69
CA THR A 366 12.47 -15.78 -22.31
C THR A 366 12.90 -17.22 -22.09
N GLU A 367 13.69 -17.79 -23.01
CA GLU A 367 14.19 -19.17 -22.90
C GLU A 367 14.99 -19.39 -21.59
N GLY A 368 15.66 -18.34 -21.11
CA GLY A 368 16.38 -18.35 -19.82
C GLY A 368 15.45 -18.46 -18.61
N LEU A 369 14.28 -17.83 -18.64
CA LEU A 369 13.30 -17.90 -17.55
C LEU A 369 12.51 -19.22 -17.56
N ALA A 370 12.27 -19.77 -18.76
CA ALA A 370 11.66 -21.09 -18.95
C ALA A 370 12.56 -22.25 -18.50
N SER A 371 13.88 -22.02 -18.39
CA SER A 371 14.88 -23.02 -17.98
C SER A 371 15.40 -22.85 -16.55
N THR A 372 15.04 -21.77 -15.85
CA THR A 372 15.40 -21.55 -14.43
C THR A 372 14.74 -22.59 -13.52
N ASP A 373 15.52 -23.06 -12.54
CA ASP A 373 15.09 -24.00 -11.49
C ASP A 373 13.85 -23.43 -10.75
N PRO A 374 12.79 -24.23 -10.51
CA PRO A 374 11.59 -23.80 -9.80
C PRO A 374 11.82 -23.24 -8.38
N SER A 375 13.02 -23.40 -7.82
CA SER A 375 13.45 -22.76 -6.58
C SER A 375 13.62 -21.23 -6.68
N GLU A 376 13.73 -20.64 -7.86
CA GLU A 376 13.83 -19.18 -8.07
C GLU A 376 12.48 -18.46 -8.21
N GLY A 377 11.41 -18.89 -7.53
CA GLY A 377 10.14 -18.13 -7.44
C GLY A 377 9.31 -17.99 -8.73
N THR A 378 9.94 -18.06 -9.91
CA THR A 378 9.33 -17.86 -11.23
C THR A 378 8.46 -19.03 -11.67
N ALA A 379 8.92 -20.27 -11.49
CA ALA A 379 8.15 -21.42 -11.95
C ALA A 379 6.92 -21.71 -11.07
N TRP A 380 7.00 -21.42 -9.77
CA TRP A 380 5.87 -21.65 -8.86
C TRP A 380 4.77 -20.58 -9.04
N GLY A 381 5.15 -19.32 -9.23
CA GLY A 381 4.23 -18.22 -9.56
C GLY A 381 3.46 -18.50 -10.85
N VAL A 382 4.14 -18.96 -11.91
CA VAL A 382 3.52 -19.36 -13.19
C VAL A 382 2.65 -20.61 -13.04
N ALA A 383 3.12 -21.67 -12.36
CA ALA A 383 2.35 -22.90 -12.17
C ALA A 383 1.10 -22.70 -11.29
N THR A 384 1.14 -21.73 -10.37
CA THR A 384 0.01 -21.36 -9.51
C THR A 384 -0.91 -20.34 -10.19
N ALA A 385 -0.38 -19.38 -10.95
CA ALA A 385 -1.16 -18.44 -11.77
C ALA A 385 -1.94 -19.15 -12.88
N ALA A 386 -1.34 -20.19 -13.49
CA ALA A 386 -2.01 -21.04 -14.48
C ALA A 386 -3.09 -21.95 -13.88
N GLY A 387 -3.21 -22.03 -12.55
CA GLY A 387 -4.21 -22.85 -11.87
C GLY A 387 -4.31 -24.29 -12.36
N ARG A 388 -3.29 -24.88 -13.01
CA ARG A 388 -3.35 -26.11 -13.84
C ARG A 388 -4.54 -26.26 -14.82
N GLU A 389 -5.51 -25.35 -14.88
CA GLU A 389 -6.75 -25.46 -15.64
C GLU A 389 -7.30 -24.08 -16.05
N ASP A 390 -6.46 -23.04 -16.21
CA ASP A 390 -6.90 -21.82 -16.90
C ASP A 390 -6.63 -21.92 -18.42
N PRO A 391 -7.66 -21.99 -19.28
CA PRO A 391 -7.49 -22.08 -20.73
C PRO A 391 -6.93 -20.80 -21.39
N GLN A 392 -6.79 -19.69 -20.66
CA GLN A 392 -6.32 -18.41 -21.21
C GLN A 392 -4.81 -18.15 -21.06
N ILE A 393 -4.07 -18.94 -20.26
CA ILE A 393 -2.62 -18.80 -20.12
C ILE A 393 -1.95 -19.94 -20.89
N PRO A 394 -1.20 -19.65 -21.98
CA PRO A 394 -0.47 -20.69 -22.69
C PRO A 394 0.45 -21.42 -21.71
N ALA A 395 0.36 -22.75 -21.65
CA ALA A 395 1.18 -23.61 -20.77
C ALA A 395 2.71 -23.43 -20.95
N ASN A 396 3.14 -22.63 -21.93
CA ASN A 396 4.52 -22.33 -22.29
C ASN A 396 4.97 -20.90 -21.95
N SER A 397 4.12 -20.06 -21.32
CA SER A 397 4.55 -18.71 -20.90
C SER A 397 5.20 -18.74 -19.52
N SER A 398 6.46 -18.34 -19.44
CA SER A 398 7.21 -18.22 -18.18
C SER A 398 7.03 -16.86 -17.48
N ALA A 399 6.28 -15.95 -18.11
CA ALA A 399 6.12 -14.58 -17.64
C ALA A 399 5.18 -14.47 -16.44
N ILE A 400 5.56 -13.67 -15.43
CA ILE A 400 4.75 -13.41 -14.24
C ILE A 400 3.62 -12.44 -14.58
N ARG A 401 2.44 -12.69 -14.02
CA ARG A 401 1.23 -11.87 -14.16
C ARG A 401 0.64 -11.54 -12.80
N PHE A 402 -0.12 -10.44 -12.75
CA PHE A 402 -0.91 -10.14 -11.57
C PHE A 402 -1.95 -11.22 -11.38
N ARG A 403 -2.10 -11.66 -10.14
CA ARG A 403 -3.06 -12.70 -9.75
C ARG A 403 -3.77 -12.27 -8.47
N PHE A 404 -4.77 -13.04 -8.09
CA PHE A 404 -5.56 -12.83 -6.89
C PHE A 404 -5.59 -14.09 -6.02
N GLU A 405 -5.92 -13.93 -4.74
CA GLU A 405 -6.15 -15.05 -3.83
C GLU A 405 -7.54 -15.65 -4.05
N ASP A 406 -7.61 -16.97 -4.25
CA ASP A 406 -8.85 -17.68 -4.59
C ASP A 406 -9.72 -17.99 -3.37
N ARG A 407 -9.11 -18.04 -2.18
CA ARG A 407 -9.79 -18.31 -0.91
C ARG A 407 -10.88 -17.26 -0.67
N THR A 408 -12.10 -17.71 -0.40
CA THR A 408 -13.27 -16.84 -0.30
C THR A 408 -13.08 -15.70 0.72
N TYR A 409 -12.61 -16.01 1.93
CA TYR A 409 -12.44 -15.01 2.99
C TYR A 409 -11.01 -14.53 3.21
N TRP A 410 -10.17 -14.61 2.17
CA TRP A 410 -8.84 -14.03 2.21
C TRP A 410 -8.63 -13.13 0.98
N ASP A 411 -8.33 -11.86 1.20
CA ASP A 411 -7.92 -10.97 0.12
C ASP A 411 -6.48 -10.56 0.33
N ALA A 412 -5.66 -10.86 -0.66
CA ALA A 412 -4.29 -10.39 -0.81
C ALA A 412 -4.21 -9.41 -1.98
N SER A 413 -3.47 -8.32 -1.84
CA SER A 413 -3.25 -7.38 -2.94
C SER A 413 -2.50 -8.08 -4.07
N GLU A 414 -2.98 -7.92 -5.30
CA GLU A 414 -2.31 -8.36 -6.52
C GLU A 414 -0.89 -7.78 -6.62
N CYS A 415 -0.69 -6.56 -6.12
CA CYS A 415 0.61 -5.90 -6.04
C CYS A 415 1.55 -6.56 -5.01
N CYS A 416 0.99 -7.14 -3.94
CA CYS A 416 1.78 -7.93 -2.99
C CYS A 416 2.09 -9.32 -3.53
N LEU A 417 1.14 -9.93 -4.23
CA LEU A 417 1.30 -11.26 -4.82
C LEU A 417 2.36 -11.26 -5.93
N VAL A 418 2.33 -10.29 -6.85
CA VAL A 418 3.35 -10.19 -7.92
C VAL A 418 4.77 -10.01 -7.35
N ASN A 419 4.89 -9.21 -6.29
CA ASN A 419 6.14 -9.03 -5.55
C ASN A 419 6.59 -10.36 -4.92
N ALA A 420 5.67 -11.14 -4.37
CA ALA A 420 5.99 -12.44 -3.81
C ALA A 420 6.43 -13.45 -4.89
N ASP A 421 5.88 -13.36 -6.10
CA ASP A 421 6.19 -14.25 -7.22
C ASP A 421 7.60 -14.04 -7.77
N ILE A 422 8.14 -12.81 -7.69
CA ILE A 422 9.52 -12.51 -8.10
C ILE A 422 10.55 -12.76 -6.99
N GLN A 423 10.15 -13.14 -5.78
CA GLN A 423 11.05 -13.33 -4.64
C GLN A 423 11.56 -14.78 -4.53
N LYS A 424 12.75 -14.92 -3.95
CA LYS A 424 13.25 -16.23 -3.49
C LYS A 424 12.64 -16.57 -2.12
N PRO A 425 12.38 -17.86 -1.81
CA PRO A 425 12.03 -18.28 -0.46
C PRO A 425 13.08 -17.81 0.56
N ARG A 426 12.63 -17.37 1.73
CA ARG A 426 13.55 -16.87 2.77
C ARG A 426 14.37 -17.99 3.38
N ASP A 427 15.67 -17.75 3.57
CA ASP A 427 16.52 -18.63 4.38
C ASP A 427 16.27 -18.35 5.87
N PRO A 428 15.79 -19.33 6.67
CA PRO A 428 15.62 -19.16 8.11
C PRO A 428 16.92 -18.79 8.85
N LYS A 429 18.09 -19.07 8.26
CA LYS A 429 19.40 -18.76 8.86
C LYS A 429 19.84 -17.31 8.66
N ASP A 430 19.28 -16.61 7.68
CA ASP A 430 19.58 -15.21 7.41
C ASP A 430 18.29 -14.37 7.36
N PRO A 431 17.71 -14.05 8.53
CA PRO A 431 16.49 -13.25 8.59
C PRO A 431 16.69 -11.79 8.15
N HIS A 432 17.92 -11.31 8.00
CA HIS A 432 18.21 -9.93 7.61
C HIS A 432 18.45 -9.79 6.09
N ALA A 433 18.50 -10.92 5.37
CA ALA A 433 18.67 -10.96 3.93
C ALA A 433 17.60 -10.11 3.21
N PRO A 434 18.00 -9.24 2.27
CA PRO A 434 17.05 -8.48 1.48
C PRO A 434 16.25 -9.42 0.56
N SER A 435 14.97 -9.14 0.41
CA SER A 435 14.07 -9.79 -0.58
C SER A 435 14.44 -9.48 -2.04
N GLY A 436 15.23 -8.41 -2.26
CA GLY A 436 15.43 -7.79 -3.57
C GLY A 436 14.34 -6.77 -3.94
N ILE A 437 13.39 -6.51 -3.04
CA ILE A 437 12.35 -5.48 -3.20
C ILE A 437 12.64 -4.34 -2.24
N TYR A 438 12.60 -3.12 -2.78
CA TYR A 438 12.93 -1.92 -2.02
C TYR A 438 11.81 -0.88 -2.13
N MET A 439 11.56 -0.18 -1.04
CA MET A 439 10.77 1.05 -1.02
C MET A 439 11.74 2.23 -1.04
N ASN A 440 11.49 3.24 -1.87
CA ASN A 440 12.33 4.43 -2.01
C ASN A 440 11.59 5.69 -1.51
N PRO A 441 11.84 6.15 -0.27
CA PRO A 441 11.13 7.29 0.28
C PRO A 441 11.58 8.67 -0.21
N TYR A 442 12.63 8.74 -1.04
CA TYR A 442 12.98 9.95 -1.78
C TYR A 442 12.03 10.20 -2.95
N VAL A 443 11.46 9.14 -3.52
CA VAL A 443 10.48 9.19 -4.61
C VAL A 443 9.08 9.17 -4.00
N ARG A 444 8.39 10.32 -4.04
CA ARG A 444 7.05 10.46 -3.44
C ARG A 444 6.00 10.82 -4.49
N THR A 445 4.86 10.15 -4.40
CA THR A 445 3.70 10.37 -5.28
C THR A 445 2.48 10.76 -4.44
N ALA A 446 1.44 11.30 -5.08
CA ALA A 446 0.20 11.62 -4.39
C ALA A 446 -1.03 11.47 -5.27
N TYR A 447 -2.20 11.27 -4.66
CA TYR A 447 -3.47 11.15 -5.36
C TYR A 447 -4.10 12.49 -5.75
N ASP A 448 -3.48 13.61 -5.34
CA ASP A 448 -3.88 14.95 -5.76
C ASP A 448 -2.68 15.90 -5.86
N GLU A 449 -2.74 16.86 -6.79
CA GLU A 449 -1.66 17.81 -7.05
C GLU A 449 -1.31 18.66 -5.82
N ARG A 450 -2.33 19.01 -5.02
CA ARG A 450 -2.11 19.81 -3.81
C ARG A 450 -1.27 19.01 -2.83
N THR A 451 -1.62 17.78 -2.51
CA THR A 451 -0.82 16.92 -1.64
C THR A 451 0.60 16.81 -2.15
N LEU A 452 0.81 16.50 -3.44
CA LEU A 452 2.15 16.42 -4.04
C LEU A 452 2.97 17.69 -3.80
N SER A 453 2.38 18.87 -4.03
CA SER A 453 3.02 20.17 -3.84
C SER A 453 3.41 20.47 -2.38
N TRP A 454 2.77 19.81 -1.41
CA TRP A 454 3.07 19.98 0.03
C TRP A 454 4.10 18.98 0.55
N LEU A 455 4.30 17.83 -0.11
CA LEU A 455 5.19 16.76 0.37
C LEU A 455 6.63 17.22 0.59
N TRP A 456 7.13 18.19 -0.19
CA TRP A 456 8.47 18.73 0.00
C TRP A 456 8.67 19.43 1.35
N LEU A 457 7.60 20.01 1.89
CA LEU A 457 7.60 20.74 3.15
C LEU A 457 7.27 19.81 4.31
N THR A 458 6.23 18.99 4.17
CA THR A 458 5.72 18.14 5.27
C THR A 458 6.61 16.96 5.59
N ARG A 459 7.49 16.54 4.67
CA ARG A 459 8.52 15.55 4.97
C ARG A 459 9.54 16.03 6.00
N ARG A 460 9.88 17.33 6.01
CA ARG A 460 10.99 17.86 6.81
C ARG A 460 10.87 17.55 8.32
N PRO A 461 9.72 17.75 8.99
CA PRO A 461 9.59 17.46 10.42
C PRO A 461 9.23 16.01 10.77
N GLU A 462 8.94 15.15 9.79
CA GLU A 462 8.27 13.86 10.04
C GLU A 462 9.07 12.91 10.96
N ARG A 463 10.39 13.11 11.09
CA ARG A 463 11.25 12.37 12.04
C ARG A 463 10.81 12.51 13.49
N LEU A 464 10.08 13.57 13.84
CA LEU A 464 9.52 13.76 15.18
C LEU A 464 8.43 12.74 15.51
N TYR A 465 7.83 12.14 14.48
CA TYR A 465 6.69 11.25 14.64
C TYR A 465 7.11 9.86 15.13
N SER A 466 8.38 9.46 15.01
CA SER A 466 8.82 8.10 15.35
C SER A 466 8.51 7.69 16.79
N SER A 467 8.74 8.57 17.78
CA SER A 467 8.47 8.23 19.18
C SER A 467 6.98 8.09 19.47
N ILE A 468 6.14 8.96 18.88
CA ILE A 468 4.68 8.87 19.07
C ILE A 468 4.07 7.71 18.27
N HIS A 469 4.66 7.36 17.12
CA HIS A 469 4.27 6.21 16.30
C HIS A 469 4.38 4.91 17.10
N ASP A 470 5.50 4.67 17.78
CA ASP A 470 5.70 3.45 18.58
C ASP A 470 4.69 3.35 19.73
N ILE A 471 4.45 4.47 20.43
CA ILE A 471 3.47 4.55 21.53
C ILE A 471 2.06 4.24 21.00
N LEU A 472 1.64 4.90 19.93
CA LEU A 472 0.29 4.76 19.39
C LEU A 472 0.07 3.39 18.75
N ASN A 473 1.06 2.81 18.05
CA ASN A 473 0.95 1.45 17.54
C ASN A 473 0.72 0.44 18.66
N TRP A 474 1.43 0.57 19.77
CA TRP A 474 1.25 -0.31 20.92
C TRP A 474 -0.17 -0.20 21.50
N PHE A 475 -0.70 1.02 21.66
CA PHE A 475 -2.07 1.23 22.13
C PHE A 475 -3.14 0.68 21.18
N VAL A 476 -2.89 0.71 19.87
CA VAL A 476 -3.83 0.24 18.84
C VAL A 476 -3.65 -1.26 18.51
N GLY A 477 -2.57 -1.89 18.98
CA GLY A 477 -2.28 -3.30 18.70
C GLY A 477 -1.74 -3.56 17.28
N LEU A 478 -0.95 -2.63 16.74
CA LEU A 478 -0.30 -2.76 15.43
C LEU A 478 1.15 -3.27 15.55
N PRO A 479 1.63 -4.07 14.58
CA PRO A 479 0.96 -4.54 13.36
C PRO A 479 -0.11 -5.60 13.65
N GLY A 480 -1.08 -5.73 12.75
CA GLY A 480 -2.12 -6.75 12.86
C GLY A 480 -1.55 -8.17 12.78
N LEU A 481 -2.22 -9.12 13.46
CA LEU A 481 -1.84 -10.52 13.43
C LEU A 481 -2.14 -11.12 12.05
N ASN A 482 -1.11 -11.65 11.39
CA ASN A 482 -1.26 -12.46 10.18
C ASN A 482 -0.76 -13.89 10.45
N PRO A 483 -1.65 -14.91 10.49
CA PRO A 483 -1.26 -16.30 10.74
C PRO A 483 -0.39 -16.89 9.62
N ARG A 484 -0.45 -16.34 8.41
CA ARG A 484 0.30 -16.80 7.23
C ARG A 484 1.65 -16.08 7.04
N ARG A 485 2.01 -15.16 7.94
CA ARG A 485 3.18 -14.26 7.79
C ARG A 485 4.51 -14.99 7.56
N LEU A 486 4.75 -16.06 8.31
CA LEU A 486 6.02 -16.79 8.32
C LEU A 486 6.04 -17.99 7.36
N GLN A 487 4.97 -18.18 6.57
CA GLN A 487 4.82 -19.33 5.68
C GLN A 487 5.57 -19.03 4.38
N GLU A 488 6.52 -19.89 4.04
CA GLU A 488 7.34 -19.76 2.84
C GLU A 488 6.90 -20.75 1.74
N PRO A 489 7.13 -20.43 0.46
CA PRO A 489 6.72 -21.27 -0.65
C PRO A 489 7.23 -22.72 -0.52
N GLY A 490 6.37 -23.70 -0.80
CA GLY A 490 6.71 -25.13 -0.79
C GLY A 490 6.61 -25.82 0.58
N GLN A 491 6.34 -25.07 1.66
CA GLN A 491 6.10 -25.66 2.99
C GLN A 491 4.71 -26.30 3.09
N GLU A 492 4.61 -27.47 3.73
CA GLU A 492 3.31 -28.05 4.12
C GLU A 492 2.76 -27.25 5.31
N VAL A 493 1.65 -26.56 5.09
CA VAL A 493 0.99 -25.72 6.10
C VAL A 493 -0.42 -26.21 6.35
N THR A 494 -0.89 -26.04 7.58
CA THR A 494 -2.31 -26.26 7.91
C THR A 494 -3.01 -24.90 7.87
N GLU A 495 -3.97 -24.75 6.97
CA GLU A 495 -4.73 -23.52 6.81
C GLU A 495 -6.21 -23.71 7.15
N LYS A 496 -6.83 -22.66 7.70
CA LYS A 496 -8.27 -22.61 7.92
C LYS A 496 -8.95 -22.06 6.66
N ILE A 497 -9.75 -22.90 6.01
CA ILE A 497 -10.55 -22.53 4.84
C ILE A 497 -12.02 -22.66 5.21
N TRP A 498 -12.84 -21.76 4.67
CA TRP A 498 -14.29 -21.89 4.80
C TRP A 498 -14.83 -22.90 3.79
N GLU A 499 -15.45 -23.96 4.29
CA GLU A 499 -16.15 -24.95 3.47
C GLU A 499 -17.67 -24.80 3.65
N TYR A 500 -18.40 -24.67 2.55
CA TYR A 500 -19.86 -24.60 2.56
C TYR A 500 -20.47 -25.99 2.79
N ASN A 501 -21.51 -26.07 3.63
CA ASN A 501 -22.25 -27.31 3.85
C ASN A 501 -23.03 -27.71 2.58
N LYS A 502 -23.09 -29.02 2.30
CA LYS A 502 -23.89 -29.60 1.22
C LYS A 502 -25.05 -30.40 1.83
N PRO A 503 -26.26 -30.41 1.23
CA PRO A 503 -26.67 -29.76 -0.02
C PRO A 503 -27.04 -28.27 0.15
N PHE A 504 -26.97 -27.51 -0.94
CA PHE A 504 -27.47 -26.14 -1.01
C PHE A 504 -29.00 -26.14 -0.93
N GLU A 505 -29.57 -25.43 0.04
CA GLU A 505 -31.02 -25.15 0.06
C GLU A 505 -31.26 -23.80 -0.63
N GLU A 506 -31.89 -23.84 -1.80
CA GLU A 506 -32.22 -22.65 -2.59
C GLU A 506 -33.12 -21.69 -1.76
N GLY A 507 -32.67 -20.46 -1.56
CA GLY A 507 -33.38 -19.44 -0.78
C GLY A 507 -32.98 -19.31 0.70
N LYS A 508 -32.02 -20.10 1.19
CA LYS A 508 -31.38 -19.89 2.50
C LYS A 508 -29.88 -19.59 2.34
N ASP A 509 -29.34 -18.79 3.25
CA ASP A 509 -27.89 -18.56 3.30
C ASP A 509 -27.16 -19.90 3.51
N MET A 510 -26.11 -20.14 2.71
CA MET A 510 -25.23 -21.29 2.85
C MET A 510 -24.57 -21.23 4.22
N THR A 511 -24.94 -22.17 5.08
CA THR A 511 -24.18 -22.46 6.28
C THR A 511 -22.85 -23.11 5.88
N GLY A 512 -21.79 -22.78 6.60
CA GLY A 512 -20.47 -23.37 6.39
C GLY A 512 -19.72 -23.44 7.70
N GLN A 513 -18.54 -24.04 7.64
CA GLN A 513 -17.66 -24.16 8.80
C GLN A 513 -16.22 -23.93 8.40
N TRP A 514 -15.45 -23.39 9.34
CA TRP A 514 -14.01 -23.33 9.22
C TRP A 514 -13.44 -24.74 9.34
N LYS A 515 -12.67 -25.15 8.35
CA LYS A 515 -12.01 -26.46 8.33
C LYS A 515 -10.52 -26.27 8.15
N GLU A 516 -9.76 -27.04 8.92
CA GLU A 516 -8.32 -27.13 8.76
C GLU A 516 -7.99 -28.07 7.60
N VAL A 517 -7.29 -27.54 6.60
CA VAL A 517 -6.86 -28.26 5.42
C VAL A 517 -5.34 -28.16 5.31
N LYS A 518 -4.70 -29.29 5.05
CA LYS A 518 -3.28 -29.32 4.72
C LYS A 518 -3.09 -28.89 3.28
N ALA A 519 -2.27 -27.88 3.07
CA ALA A 519 -1.93 -27.36 1.75
C ALA A 519 -0.44 -27.07 1.65
N ILE A 520 0.08 -26.98 0.43
CA ILE A 520 1.43 -26.47 0.20
C ILE A 520 1.31 -24.95 0.05
N ALA A 521 2.07 -24.19 0.83
CA ALA A 521 2.04 -22.74 0.77
C ALA A 521 2.54 -22.22 -0.59
N PRO A 522 1.73 -21.46 -1.35
CA PRO A 522 2.20 -20.70 -2.50
C PRO A 522 2.94 -19.42 -2.07
N PRO A 523 3.69 -18.79 -2.99
CA PRO A 523 4.21 -17.44 -2.83
C PRO A 523 3.11 -16.46 -2.43
N GLY A 524 3.47 -15.54 -1.54
CA GLY A 524 2.58 -14.44 -1.14
C GLY A 524 1.58 -14.80 -0.05
N PHE A 525 1.74 -15.91 0.66
CA PHE A 525 0.92 -16.23 1.84
C PHE A 525 1.02 -15.17 2.95
N PHE A 526 2.16 -14.48 3.08
CA PHE A 526 2.30 -13.32 3.95
C PHE A 526 1.49 -12.08 3.49
N CYS A 527 0.95 -12.10 2.27
CA CYS A 527 0.11 -11.02 1.74
C CYS A 527 -1.34 -11.14 2.22
N GLY A 528 -1.97 -9.98 2.36
CA GLY A 528 -3.41 -9.91 2.60
C GLY A 528 -3.82 -10.03 4.06
N SER A 529 -5.13 -10.23 4.23
CA SER A 529 -5.80 -10.41 5.52
C SER A 529 -7.15 -11.10 5.30
N ARG A 530 -7.80 -11.52 6.39
CA ARG A 530 -9.17 -12.06 6.32
C ARG A 530 -10.16 -10.98 5.97
N LYS A 531 -10.77 -11.10 4.79
CA LYS A 531 -11.84 -10.22 4.28
C LYS A 531 -12.37 -10.80 2.97
N LEU A 532 -13.54 -10.31 2.58
CA LEU A 532 -14.13 -10.59 1.28
C LEU A 532 -14.64 -9.28 0.70
N LEU A 533 -13.90 -8.76 -0.28
CA LEU A 533 -14.28 -7.61 -1.09
C LEU A 533 -14.69 -8.07 -2.49
N VAL A 534 -15.89 -7.69 -2.91
CA VAL A 534 -16.43 -8.04 -4.23
C VAL A 534 -16.88 -6.81 -5.00
N LEU A 535 -17.00 -6.97 -6.31
CA LEU A 535 -17.56 -5.98 -7.22
C LEU A 535 -19.08 -5.87 -7.04
N GLY A 536 -19.60 -4.64 -6.97
CA GLY A 536 -21.02 -4.35 -7.15
C GLY A 536 -21.40 -4.52 -8.61
N GLU A 537 -22.22 -5.51 -8.91
CA GLU A 537 -22.61 -5.89 -10.28
C GLU A 537 -24.06 -5.47 -10.59
N LYS A 538 -24.86 -5.09 -9.57
CA LYS A 538 -26.27 -4.71 -9.74
C LYS A 538 -26.46 -3.20 -9.66
N GLU A 539 -27.50 -2.71 -10.32
CA GLU A 539 -27.89 -1.30 -10.28
C GLU A 539 -28.16 -0.85 -8.83
N GLY A 540 -27.52 0.24 -8.42
CA GLY A 540 -27.61 0.78 -7.06
C GLY A 540 -26.64 0.16 -6.04
N GLU A 541 -25.88 -0.88 -6.40
CA GLU A 541 -24.77 -1.37 -5.56
C GLU A 541 -23.55 -0.44 -5.68
N PRO A 542 -22.81 -0.19 -4.58
CA PRO A 542 -21.52 0.50 -4.68
C PRO A 542 -20.52 -0.38 -5.44
N LYS A 543 -19.60 0.24 -6.20
CA LYS A 543 -18.58 -0.49 -6.99
C LYS A 543 -17.84 -1.56 -6.17
N TRP A 544 -17.52 -1.26 -4.91
CA TRP A 544 -16.87 -2.20 -4.00
C TRP A 544 -17.74 -2.48 -2.78
N MET A 545 -18.03 -3.76 -2.54
CA MET A 545 -18.78 -4.23 -1.38
C MET A 545 -17.89 -5.05 -0.45
N LYS A 546 -17.92 -4.74 0.84
CA LYS A 546 -17.31 -5.57 1.90
C LYS A 546 -18.36 -6.48 2.49
N LEU A 547 -18.18 -7.77 2.33
CA LEU A 547 -19.07 -8.78 2.90
C LEU A 547 -18.55 -9.22 4.28
N PRO A 548 -19.45 -9.54 5.23
CA PRO A 548 -19.05 -10.00 6.55
C PRO A 548 -18.31 -11.33 6.47
N THR A 549 -17.23 -11.44 7.25
CA THR A 549 -16.48 -12.69 7.43
C THR A 549 -17.07 -13.47 8.62
N PRO A 550 -17.36 -14.77 8.47
CA PRO A 550 -17.79 -15.61 9.58
C PRO A 550 -16.77 -15.56 10.73
N PRO A 551 -17.21 -15.46 11.99
CA PRO A 551 -16.30 -15.49 13.12
C PRO A 551 -15.56 -16.83 13.13
N GLU A 552 -14.27 -16.79 13.45
CA GLU A 552 -13.58 -18.01 13.85
C GLU A 552 -13.92 -18.27 15.30
N ILE A 553 -14.62 -19.36 15.57
CA ILE A 553 -14.73 -19.88 16.94
C ILE A 553 -13.32 -20.41 17.25
N ILE A 554 -12.60 -19.68 18.10
CA ILE A 554 -11.22 -20.01 18.53
C ILE A 554 -11.26 -21.08 19.60
#